data_AF-A0A7W0RY05-F1
#
_entry.id   AF-A0A7W0RY05-F1
#
_cell.length_a   1.000
_cell.length_b   1.000
_cell.length_c   1.000
_cell.angle_alpha   90.00
_cell.angle_beta   90.00
_cell.angle_gamma   90.00
#
_symmetry.space_group_name_H-M   'P 1'
#
loop_
_entity.id
_entity.type
_entity.pdbx_description
1 polymer ?
#
loop_
_entity_poly.entity_id
_entity_poly.type
_entity_poly.pdbx_seq_one_letter_code
_entity_poly.pdbx_strand_id
1 'polypeptide(L)'
;MAQDHGAADATGIDPAELEVCLRVLAAAELLAAEHPDAVAIRRATGRIFKMLKRARRVERRDAISAADRAVVAATATGSVQRVDDGTAGISLVATVSGALAGRFVRPRPCYICKQDYTDVDAFYHQLCPACATINRGHRDARTNLTGRRALLTGGRAKIGMY
;
A
#
# COMPACT_ATOMS: atom_id res chain seq x y z
N MET A 1 33.41 -23.75 14.45
CA MET A 1 34.11 -22.54 13.97
C MET A 1 33.73 -22.35 12.51
N ALA A 2 33.53 -21.10 12.10
CA ALA A 2 33.17 -20.62 10.76
C ALA A 2 31.69 -20.79 10.35
N GLN A 3 30.98 -19.78 9.82
CA GLN A 3 31.35 -18.39 9.54
C GLN A 3 30.05 -17.57 9.45
N ASP A 4 30.09 -16.44 10.13
CA ASP A 4 29.19 -15.30 10.07
C ASP A 4 29.04 -14.82 8.62
N HIS A 5 27.82 -14.86 8.06
CA HIS A 5 27.51 -14.29 6.74
C HIS A 5 27.01 -12.86 6.91
N GLY A 6 27.86 -12.05 7.55
CA GLY A 6 27.69 -10.61 7.66
C GLY A 6 27.87 -9.92 6.30
N ALA A 7 26.87 -9.15 5.92
CA ALA A 7 26.94 -7.96 5.07
C ALA A 7 27.78 -8.06 3.78
N ALA A 8 27.31 -8.84 2.81
CA ALA A 8 27.79 -8.74 1.43
C ALA A 8 27.10 -7.56 0.72
N ASP A 9 27.68 -6.36 0.86
CA ASP A 9 27.41 -5.22 0.01
C ASP A 9 28.72 -4.48 -0.24
N ALA A 10 29.51 -4.93 -1.24
CA ALA A 10 30.58 -4.13 -1.91
C ALA A 10 31.37 -4.84 -3.04
N THR A 11 31.39 -6.17 -3.17
CA THR A 11 32.24 -6.81 -4.20
C THR A 11 31.44 -7.85 -4.98
N GLY A 12 31.32 -7.64 -6.29
CA GLY A 12 30.72 -8.61 -7.21
C GLY A 12 31.43 -9.97 -7.20
N ILE A 13 30.94 -10.92 -7.99
CA ILE A 13 31.58 -12.23 -8.19
C ILE A 13 33.02 -12.01 -8.72
N ASP A 14 34.00 -12.75 -8.20
CA ASP A 14 35.37 -12.74 -8.72
C ASP A 14 35.35 -12.93 -10.25
N PRO A 15 35.98 -12.05 -11.05
CA PRO A 15 35.98 -12.16 -12.51
C PRO A 15 36.42 -13.54 -13.03
N ALA A 16 37.39 -14.19 -12.39
CA ALA A 16 37.86 -15.51 -12.81
C ALA A 16 36.79 -16.59 -12.56
N GLU A 17 36.10 -16.52 -11.42
CA GLU A 17 34.98 -17.43 -11.12
C GLU A 17 33.77 -17.17 -12.04
N LEU A 18 33.48 -15.91 -12.35
CA LEU A 18 32.44 -15.53 -13.29
C LEU A 18 32.74 -16.07 -14.70
N GLU A 19 33.98 -15.95 -15.17
CA GLU A 19 34.42 -16.51 -16.45
C GLU A 19 34.22 -18.04 -16.48
N VAL A 20 34.63 -18.75 -15.43
CA VAL A 20 34.41 -20.20 -15.31
C VAL A 20 32.92 -20.53 -15.34
N CYS A 21 32.08 -19.79 -14.60
CA CYS A 21 30.64 -19.98 -14.59
C CYS A 21 30.03 -19.81 -15.99
N LEU A 22 30.36 -18.72 -16.69
CA LEU A 22 29.86 -18.45 -18.04
C LEU A 22 30.31 -19.53 -19.04
N ARG A 23 31.56 -20.01 -18.93
CA ARG A 23 32.07 -21.12 -19.74
C ARG A 23 31.31 -22.42 -19.50
N VAL A 24 30.98 -22.74 -18.24
CA VAL A 24 30.17 -23.92 -17.88
C VAL A 24 28.75 -23.79 -18.41
N LEU A 25 28.14 -22.61 -18.31
CA LEU A 25 26.81 -22.35 -18.88
C LEU A 25 26.80 -22.55 -20.41
N ALA A 26 27.80 -22.04 -21.12
CA ALA A 26 27.94 -22.23 -22.56
C ALA A 26 28.14 -23.71 -22.95
N ALA A 27 28.94 -24.45 -22.18
CA ALA A 27 29.10 -25.90 -22.39
C ALA A 27 27.78 -26.67 -22.19
N ALA A 28 26.95 -26.24 -21.23
CA ALA A 28 25.67 -26.87 -20.95
C ALA A 28 24.63 -26.70 -22.08
N GLU A 29 24.74 -25.64 -22.89
CA GLU A 29 23.87 -25.41 -24.06
C GLU A 29 24.09 -26.44 -25.18
N LEU A 30 25.26 -27.09 -25.21
CA LEU A 30 25.61 -28.13 -26.18
C LEU A 30 25.17 -29.54 -25.75
N LEU A 31 24.74 -29.70 -24.50
CA LEU A 31 24.29 -30.99 -23.97
C LEU A 31 22.88 -31.32 -24.43
N ALA A 32 22.57 -32.63 -24.49
CA ALA A 32 21.19 -33.08 -24.70
C ALA A 32 20.26 -32.53 -23.60
N ALA A 33 19.01 -32.22 -23.95
CA ALA A 33 18.06 -31.53 -23.07
C ALA A 33 17.77 -32.24 -21.73
N GLU A 34 17.94 -33.57 -21.70
CA GLU A 34 17.74 -34.44 -20.54
C GLU A 34 19.06 -34.89 -19.87
N HIS A 35 20.21 -34.37 -20.31
CA HIS A 35 21.48 -34.63 -19.64
C HIS A 35 21.42 -34.13 -18.18
N PRO A 36 21.90 -34.91 -17.19
CA PRO A 36 21.80 -34.56 -15.77
C PRO A 36 22.37 -33.17 -15.45
N ASP A 37 23.52 -32.81 -16.03
CA ASP A 37 24.14 -31.49 -15.82
C ASP A 37 23.33 -30.34 -16.44
N ALA A 38 22.75 -30.53 -17.63
CA ALA A 38 21.88 -29.54 -18.26
C ALA A 38 20.61 -29.31 -17.43
N VAL A 39 20.04 -30.38 -16.87
CA VAL A 39 18.90 -30.30 -15.95
C VAL A 39 19.27 -29.56 -14.66
N ALA A 40 20.43 -29.86 -14.07
CA ALA A 40 20.91 -29.22 -12.85
C ALA A 40 21.12 -27.71 -13.04
N ILE A 41 21.79 -27.32 -14.13
CA ILE A 41 22.04 -25.91 -14.48
C ILE A 41 20.73 -25.17 -14.77
N ARG A 42 19.82 -25.77 -15.55
CA ARG A 42 18.49 -25.18 -15.85
C ARG A 42 17.67 -24.94 -14.59
N ARG A 43 17.71 -25.88 -13.63
CA ARG A 43 17.04 -25.70 -12.33
C ARG A 43 17.69 -24.59 -11.51
N ALA A 44 19.02 -24.50 -11.48
CA ALA A 44 19.74 -23.47 -10.74
C ALA A 44 19.48 -22.06 -11.29
N THR A 45 19.67 -21.86 -12.59
CA THR A 45 19.39 -20.59 -13.29
C THR A 45 17.92 -20.21 -13.22
N GLY A 46 17.01 -21.19 -13.35
CA GLY A 46 15.57 -21.00 -13.19
C GLY A 46 15.17 -20.52 -11.79
N ARG A 47 15.84 -20.98 -10.72
CA ARG A 47 15.63 -20.45 -9.36
C ARG A 47 16.05 -18.99 -9.25
N ILE A 48 17.23 -18.63 -9.77
CA ILE A 48 17.75 -17.25 -9.76
C ILE A 48 16.79 -16.32 -10.51
N PHE A 49 16.37 -16.71 -11.72
CA PHE A 49 15.43 -15.92 -12.51
C PHE A 49 14.09 -15.73 -11.78
N LYS A 50 13.52 -16.80 -11.20
CA LYS A 50 12.25 -16.73 -10.44
C LYS A 50 12.39 -15.84 -9.19
N MET A 51 13.52 -15.92 -8.50
CA MET A 51 13.81 -15.07 -7.34
C MET A 51 13.84 -13.59 -7.74
N LEU A 52 14.59 -13.22 -8.77
CA LEU A 52 14.67 -11.84 -9.26
C LEU A 52 13.31 -11.32 -9.75
N LYS A 53 12.56 -12.15 -10.49
CA LYS A 53 11.21 -11.82 -10.93
C LYS A 53 10.26 -11.56 -9.76
N ARG A 54 10.35 -12.38 -8.69
CA ARG A 54 9.57 -12.20 -7.46
C ARG A 54 9.99 -10.92 -6.75
N ALA A 55 11.28 -10.67 -6.59
CA ALA A 55 11.83 -9.47 -5.94
C ALA A 55 11.30 -8.20 -6.63
N ARG A 56 11.44 -8.10 -7.97
CA ARG A 56 10.92 -6.96 -8.75
C ARG A 56 9.41 -6.78 -8.61
N ARG A 57 8.64 -7.88 -8.53
CA ARG A 57 7.18 -7.80 -8.32
C ARG A 57 6.83 -7.27 -6.94
N VAL A 58 7.56 -7.70 -5.91
CA VAL A 58 7.40 -7.23 -4.53
C VAL A 58 7.74 -5.76 -4.44
N GLU A 59 8.91 -5.36 -4.94
CA GLU A 59 9.35 -3.96 -4.99
C GLU A 59 8.32 -3.05 -5.67
N ARG A 60 7.83 -3.43 -6.85
CA ARG A 60 6.79 -2.66 -7.55
C ARG A 60 5.50 -2.55 -6.74
N ARG A 61 5.07 -3.64 -6.08
CA ARG A 61 3.87 -3.65 -5.23
C ARG A 61 4.06 -2.75 -4.02
N ASP A 62 5.23 -2.80 -3.40
CA ASP A 62 5.54 -2.07 -2.18
C ASP A 62 5.66 -0.56 -2.47
N ALA A 63 6.22 -0.19 -3.63
CA ALA A 63 6.22 1.19 -4.11
C ALA A 63 4.80 1.74 -4.32
N ILE A 64 3.92 0.95 -4.95
CA ILE A 64 2.48 1.30 -5.11
C ILE A 64 1.80 1.46 -3.75
N SER A 65 2.02 0.51 -2.84
CA SER A 65 1.42 0.54 -1.51
C SER A 65 1.95 1.71 -0.67
N ALA A 66 3.23 2.07 -0.79
CA ALA A 66 3.81 3.23 -0.13
C ALA A 66 3.19 4.54 -0.64
N ALA A 67 3.07 4.71 -1.97
CA ALA A 67 2.45 5.88 -2.57
C ALA A 67 0.99 6.04 -2.10
N ASP A 68 0.18 4.98 -2.18
CA ASP A 68 -1.21 5.04 -1.71
C ASP A 68 -1.31 5.30 -0.21
N ARG A 69 -0.43 4.71 0.63
CA ARG A 69 -0.42 4.95 2.07
C ARG A 69 -0.11 6.41 2.40
N ALA A 70 0.80 7.04 1.65
CA ALA A 70 1.09 8.47 1.81
C ALA A 70 -0.15 9.33 1.53
N VAL A 71 -0.92 8.99 0.49
CA VAL A 71 -2.18 9.69 0.18
C VAL A 71 -3.21 9.49 1.29
N VAL A 72 -3.40 8.26 1.80
CA VAL A 72 -4.32 7.99 2.92
C VAL A 72 -3.92 8.78 4.17
N ALA A 73 -2.63 8.76 4.51
CA ALA A 73 -2.10 9.46 5.68
C ALA A 73 -2.28 10.98 5.59
N ALA A 74 -2.38 11.54 4.39
CA ALA A 74 -2.64 12.96 4.19
C ALA A 74 -4.09 13.37 4.46
N THR A 75 -5.04 12.41 4.43
CA THR A 75 -6.47 12.68 4.65
C THR A 75 -6.83 12.85 6.13
N ALA A 76 -7.89 13.61 6.42
CA ALA A 76 -8.36 13.81 7.80
C ALA A 76 -8.76 12.49 8.49
N THR A 77 -9.46 11.60 7.79
CA THR A 77 -9.96 10.34 8.36
C THR A 77 -8.94 9.20 8.36
N GLY A 78 -7.93 9.27 7.51
CA GLY A 78 -6.89 8.24 7.33
C GLY A 78 -5.51 8.63 7.88
N SER A 79 -5.37 9.84 8.41
CA SER A 79 -4.14 10.31 9.06
C SER A 79 -3.74 9.42 10.23
N VAL A 80 -2.44 9.12 10.32
CA VAL A 80 -1.86 8.42 11.47
C VAL A 80 -1.92 9.24 12.76
N GLN A 81 -2.03 10.56 12.62
CA GLN A 81 -2.21 11.51 13.73
C GLN A 81 -3.69 11.74 14.06
N ARG A 82 -4.60 10.93 13.48
CA ARG A 82 -6.02 11.01 13.80
C ARG A 82 -6.23 10.69 15.28
N VAL A 83 -6.55 11.72 16.05
CA VAL A 83 -7.13 11.62 17.39
C VAL A 83 -8.58 12.06 17.28
N ASP A 84 -9.51 11.15 17.58
CA ASP A 84 -10.95 11.37 17.48
C ASP A 84 -11.52 11.48 18.89
N ASP A 85 -11.07 12.54 19.59
CA ASP A 85 -11.54 12.91 20.93
C ASP A 85 -12.46 14.14 20.86
N GLY A 86 -13.73 13.85 20.63
CA GLY A 86 -14.77 14.88 20.59
C GLY A 86 -15.05 15.54 21.95
N THR A 87 -14.48 15.03 23.05
CA THR A 87 -14.58 15.65 24.38
C THR A 87 -13.62 16.83 24.50
N ALA A 88 -12.42 16.69 23.93
CA ALA A 88 -11.41 17.74 23.88
C ALA A 88 -11.65 18.76 22.75
N GLY A 89 -12.67 18.54 21.90
CA GLY A 89 -13.01 19.45 20.80
C GLY A 89 -12.00 19.46 19.64
N ILE A 90 -11.16 18.42 19.52
CA ILE A 90 -10.13 18.33 18.50
C ILE A 90 -10.75 17.86 17.19
N SER A 91 -11.01 18.80 16.28
CA SER A 91 -11.58 18.48 14.97
C SER A 91 -10.62 17.68 14.10
N LEU A 92 -11.17 16.76 13.30
CA LEU A 92 -10.42 16.08 12.25
C LEU A 92 -10.01 17.09 11.16
N VAL A 93 -8.71 17.26 10.96
CA VAL A 93 -8.17 18.16 9.93
C VAL A 93 -7.41 17.36 8.89
N ALA A 94 -7.63 17.69 7.62
CA ALA A 94 -6.77 17.20 6.55
C ALA A 94 -5.41 17.91 6.66
N THR A 95 -4.33 17.20 6.33
CA THR A 95 -2.99 17.83 6.27
C THR A 95 -2.79 18.67 5.01
N VAL A 96 -3.72 18.57 4.05
CA VAL A 96 -3.71 19.27 2.78
C VAL A 96 -4.72 20.42 2.78
N SER A 97 -4.40 21.50 2.06
CA SER A 97 -5.25 22.69 1.92
C SER A 97 -6.27 22.61 0.78
N GLY A 98 -6.18 21.58 -0.08
CA GLY A 98 -7.06 21.37 -1.24
C GLY A 98 -8.22 20.41 -0.97
N ALA A 99 -9.13 20.29 -1.94
CA ALA A 99 -10.26 19.35 -1.88
C ALA A 99 -9.83 17.87 -1.99
N LEU A 100 -8.66 17.59 -2.56
CA LEU A 100 -8.11 16.25 -2.75
C LEU A 100 -6.78 16.11 -2.00
N ALA A 101 -6.55 14.96 -1.37
CA ALA A 101 -5.28 14.58 -0.76
C ALA A 101 -4.29 13.97 -1.77
N GLY A 102 -4.76 13.53 -2.93
CA GLY A 102 -3.93 12.94 -3.96
C GLY A 102 -4.72 11.95 -4.80
N ARG A 103 -3.99 11.05 -5.49
CA ARG A 103 -4.56 10.02 -6.35
C ARG A 103 -3.98 8.65 -6.02
N PHE A 104 -4.83 7.64 -5.87
CA PHE A 104 -4.37 6.26 -5.77
C PHE A 104 -3.78 5.78 -7.10
N VAL A 105 -2.70 5.01 -7.01
CA VAL A 105 -2.07 4.39 -8.18
C VAL A 105 -2.97 3.29 -8.77
N ARG A 106 -3.79 2.65 -7.92
CA ARG A 106 -4.81 1.69 -8.34
C ARG A 106 -6.19 2.14 -7.87
N PRO A 107 -7.24 1.98 -8.68
CA PRO A 107 -8.59 2.30 -8.26
C PRO A 107 -9.00 1.48 -7.03
N ARG A 108 -9.84 2.09 -6.18
CA ARG A 108 -10.44 1.43 -5.02
C ARG A 108 -11.95 1.63 -5.04
N PRO A 109 -12.73 0.67 -4.54
CA PRO A 109 -14.18 0.82 -4.47
C PRO A 109 -14.58 1.80 -3.37
N CYS A 110 -15.48 2.73 -3.70
CA CYS A 110 -16.10 3.62 -2.72
C CYS A 110 -16.85 2.79 -1.65
N TYR A 111 -16.68 3.13 -0.38
CA TYR A 111 -17.34 2.41 0.72
C TYR A 111 -18.88 2.48 0.62
N ILE A 112 -19.44 3.54 0.04
CA ILE A 112 -20.88 3.76 -0.10
C ILE A 112 -21.40 3.18 -1.43
N CYS A 113 -21.06 3.81 -2.56
CA CYS A 113 -21.65 3.47 -3.86
C CYS A 113 -20.93 2.34 -4.61
N LYS A 114 -19.82 1.83 -4.06
CA LYS A 114 -18.98 0.76 -4.64
C LYS A 114 -18.32 1.07 -5.98
N GLN A 115 -18.52 2.27 -6.54
CA GLN A 115 -17.82 2.73 -7.74
C GLN A 115 -16.32 2.87 -7.47
N ASP A 116 -15.51 2.42 -8.42
CA ASP A 116 -14.08 2.58 -8.38
C ASP A 116 -13.68 4.05 -8.57
N TYR A 117 -12.75 4.51 -7.74
CA TYR A 117 -12.21 5.87 -7.82
C TYR A 117 -10.71 5.87 -7.54
N THR A 118 -10.04 6.90 -8.05
CA THR A 118 -8.61 7.14 -7.83
C THR A 118 -8.35 8.48 -7.17
N ASP A 119 -9.16 9.50 -7.43
CA ASP A 119 -9.05 10.82 -6.78
C ASP A 119 -9.53 10.75 -5.33
N VAL A 120 -8.61 10.99 -4.40
CA VAL A 120 -8.83 10.82 -2.97
C VAL A 120 -9.19 12.16 -2.35
N ASP A 121 -10.37 12.20 -1.76
CA ASP A 121 -10.87 13.35 -1.03
C ASP A 121 -10.00 13.70 0.19
N ALA A 122 -9.79 14.99 0.44
CA ALA A 122 -8.95 15.46 1.54
C ALA A 122 -9.46 15.04 2.93
N PHE A 123 -10.76 14.86 3.10
CA PHE A 123 -11.34 14.41 4.35
C PHE A 123 -11.49 12.88 4.38
N TYR A 124 -12.08 12.29 3.34
CA TYR A 124 -12.48 10.88 3.30
C TYR A 124 -11.62 10.01 2.35
N HIS A 125 -10.71 9.20 2.90
CA HIS A 125 -9.91 8.26 2.09
C HIS A 125 -10.64 7.01 1.60
N GLN A 126 -11.90 6.78 2.01
CA GLN A 126 -12.69 5.59 1.66
C GLN A 126 -13.91 5.92 0.78
N LEU A 127 -14.11 7.18 0.42
CA LEU A 127 -15.26 7.63 -0.36
C LEU A 127 -14.78 8.23 -1.68
N CYS A 128 -15.53 7.99 -2.77
CA CYS A 128 -15.32 8.74 -4.00
C CYS A 128 -15.69 10.23 -3.78
N PRO A 129 -15.19 11.16 -4.62
CA PRO A 129 -15.41 12.60 -4.42
C PRO A 129 -16.89 13.02 -4.31
N ALA A 130 -17.78 12.37 -5.08
CA ALA A 130 -19.21 12.64 -5.01
C ALA A 130 -19.82 12.24 -3.65
N CYS A 131 -19.55 11.02 -3.18
CA CYS A 131 -20.01 10.56 -1.87
C CYS A 131 -19.39 11.35 -0.72
N ALA A 132 -18.11 11.74 -0.83
CA ALA A 132 -17.43 12.55 0.17
C ALA A 132 -18.09 13.93 0.32
N THR A 133 -18.45 14.57 -0.79
CA THR A 133 -19.14 15.86 -0.80
C THR A 133 -20.50 15.78 -0.10
N ILE A 134 -21.31 14.78 -0.43
CA ILE A 134 -22.62 14.56 0.21
C ILE A 134 -22.46 14.35 1.72
N ASN A 135 -21.52 13.50 2.14
CA ASN A 135 -21.33 13.19 3.56
C ASN A 135 -20.74 14.35 4.36
N ARG A 136 -19.86 15.16 3.76
CA ARG A 136 -19.44 16.43 4.36
C ARG A 136 -20.63 17.35 4.64
N GLY A 137 -21.53 17.52 3.67
CA GLY A 137 -22.72 18.35 3.84
C GLY A 137 -23.59 17.93 5.03
N HIS A 138 -23.66 16.63 5.33
CA HIS A 138 -24.41 16.12 6.48
C HIS A 138 -23.69 16.32 7.82
N ARG A 139 -22.36 16.50 7.86
CA ARG A 139 -21.62 16.74 9.12
C ARG A 139 -21.97 18.09 9.74
N ASP A 140 -22.19 19.09 8.90
CA ASP A 140 -22.52 20.44 9.34
C ASP A 140 -24.03 20.65 9.51
N ALA A 141 -24.84 19.62 9.25
CA ALA A 141 -26.28 19.66 9.47
C ALA A 141 -26.58 19.82 10.97
N ARG A 142 -27.29 20.89 11.33
CA ARG A 142 -27.69 21.17 12.72
C ARG A 142 -29.20 21.22 12.83
N THR A 143 -29.70 20.74 13.96
CA THR A 143 -31.11 20.87 14.34
C THR A 143 -31.18 21.39 15.76
N ASN A 144 -31.96 22.45 15.99
CA ASN A 144 -32.21 22.94 17.34
C ASN A 144 -33.14 21.98 18.09
N LEU A 145 -32.63 21.37 19.16
CA LEU A 145 -33.37 20.44 20.01
C LEU A 145 -33.76 21.06 21.37
N THR A 146 -33.61 22.37 21.56
CA THR A 146 -34.00 23.05 22.81
C THR A 146 -35.46 22.73 23.18
N GLY A 147 -35.66 22.29 24.42
CA GLY A 147 -36.97 21.89 24.94
C GLY A 147 -37.48 20.53 24.46
N ARG A 148 -36.69 19.76 23.70
CA ARG A 148 -37.05 18.42 23.20
C ARG A 148 -36.26 17.33 23.92
N ARG A 149 -36.83 16.13 23.98
CA ARG A 149 -36.18 14.91 24.51
C ARG A 149 -35.94 13.94 23.36
N ALA A 150 -34.68 13.60 23.11
CA ALA A 150 -34.33 12.55 22.15
C ALA A 150 -34.18 11.21 22.89
N LEU A 151 -34.88 10.17 22.42
CA LEU A 151 -34.75 8.81 22.91
C LEU A 151 -34.08 7.96 21.82
N LEU A 152 -32.93 7.38 22.13
CA LEU A 152 -32.27 6.41 21.26
C LEU A 152 -32.46 5.00 21.83
N THR A 153 -33.05 4.10 21.04
CA THR A 153 -33.24 2.69 21.40
C THR A 153 -32.56 1.78 20.37
N GLY A 154 -31.96 0.68 20.83
CA GLY A 154 -31.45 -0.40 19.98
C GLY A 154 -30.24 -0.09 19.10
N GLY A 155 -29.69 1.12 19.13
CA GLY A 155 -28.59 1.55 18.27
C GLY A 155 -27.29 1.86 19.02
N ARG A 156 -26.16 1.77 18.31
CA ARG A 156 -24.91 2.39 18.75
C ARG A 156 -24.94 3.86 18.34
N ALA A 157 -24.95 4.75 19.34
CA ALA A 157 -24.84 6.18 19.14
C ALA A 157 -23.41 6.63 19.47
N LYS A 158 -22.77 7.37 18.56
CA LYS A 158 -21.63 8.21 18.94
C LYS A 158 -22.15 9.64 19.08
N ILE A 159 -22.22 10.13 20.32
CA ILE A 159 -22.67 11.49 20.65
C ILE A 159 -21.42 12.26 21.07
N GLY A 160 -21.19 13.43 20.47
CA GLY A 160 -19.95 14.21 20.68
C GLY A 160 -18.84 13.81 19.72
N MET A 161 -19.07 13.98 18.42
CA MET A 161 -18.02 13.86 17.40
C MET A 161 -17.91 15.19 16.66
N TYR A 162 -16.78 15.86 16.82
CA TYR A 162 -16.22 16.89 15.94
C TYR A 162 -14.76 16.53 15.73
#